data_AF-A0A9W9Y3R1-F1
#
_entry.id   AF-A0A9W9Y3R1-F1
#
_cell.length_a   1.000
_cell.length_b   1.000
_cell.length_c   1.000
_cell.angle_alpha   90.00
_cell.angle_beta   90.00
_cell.angle_gamma   90.00
#
_symmetry.space_group_name_H-M   'P 1'
#
loop_
_entity.id
_entity.type
_entity.pdbx_description
1 polymer ?
#
loop_
_entity_poly.entity_id
_entity_poly.type
_entity_poly.pdbx_seq_one_letter_code
_entity_poly.pdbx_strand_id
1 'polypeptide(L)'
;MASQTYNSSARAGVKPASPNFADPNFDPADFLNDTLSPLTVASAQPNASRSPGSVPLTELSTQVQSLLSQISAQNIRLSSTLSQLTDEILRSGGRLAYEVEVLRGETIGLSETLTEVLRDDIAKFVPEPSPEDGRKTEAEEDAPKEDESATNPDDKNTTVPTDPEYITNLRTLSQVRSRLEDVVQTFGDAMSWPLPPSEISFSSSFISVSGPDLGPEGQDREEKGQEMMKKLRTEVTGLLDSEGGGYAGLDAANRRVEALRTLATVWNTSAEEKARNRFVDSLANIVEDRRRTLDQQDQNRGQSKSRSETRRDSDSGAPAGGLFRNLQRLREEIYLE
;
A
#
# COMPACT_ATOMS: atom_id res chain seq x y z
N MET A 1 20.22 49.71 -23.95
CA MET A 1 19.94 49.16 -25.29
C MET A 1 18.46 48.86 -25.35
N ALA A 2 17.79 49.47 -26.32
CA ALA A 2 16.34 49.41 -26.51
C ALA A 2 15.93 48.07 -27.15
N SER A 3 14.87 47.46 -26.62
CA SER A 3 14.19 46.34 -27.28
C SER A 3 12.87 46.85 -27.83
N GLN A 4 12.84 47.06 -29.14
CA GLN A 4 11.65 47.31 -29.94
C GLN A 4 10.73 46.09 -29.90
N THR A 5 9.51 46.25 -29.43
CA THR A 5 8.39 45.36 -29.76
C THR A 5 7.45 46.10 -30.70
N TYR A 6 7.36 45.58 -31.91
CA TYR A 6 6.53 46.09 -33.00
C TYR A 6 5.06 45.91 -32.66
N ASN A 7 4.35 47.00 -32.34
CA ASN A 7 2.90 46.99 -32.31
C ASN A 7 2.39 47.10 -33.75
N SER A 8 2.04 45.95 -34.33
CA SER A 8 1.41 45.82 -35.63
C SER A 8 0.04 46.52 -35.63
N SER A 9 -0.06 47.51 -36.50
CA SER A 9 -1.25 48.22 -36.94
C SER A 9 -2.49 47.32 -37.04
N ALA A 10 -3.39 47.41 -36.06
CA ALA A 10 -4.70 46.77 -36.11
C ALA A 10 -5.66 47.60 -36.97
N ARG A 11 -5.92 47.05 -38.15
CA ARG A 11 -6.96 47.44 -39.11
C ARG A 11 -8.31 47.60 -38.41
N ALA A 12 -8.85 48.83 -38.41
CA ALA A 12 -10.22 49.14 -38.08
C ALA A 12 -11.18 48.33 -38.98
N GLY A 13 -11.99 47.48 -38.37
CA GLY A 13 -12.91 46.60 -39.07
C GLY A 13 -13.51 45.55 -38.14
N VAL A 14 -14.64 45.91 -37.52
CA VAL A 14 -15.71 44.99 -37.06
C VAL A 14 -15.23 43.80 -36.20
N LYS A 15 -15.16 44.00 -34.88
CA LYS A 15 -15.28 42.89 -33.91
C LYS A 15 -16.59 43.03 -33.14
N PRO A 16 -17.65 42.28 -33.48
CA PRO A 16 -18.71 42.00 -32.52
C PRO A 16 -18.22 40.85 -31.63
N ALA A 17 -17.19 41.11 -30.83
CA ALA A 17 -16.86 40.22 -29.74
C ALA A 17 -17.89 40.50 -28.65
N SER A 18 -18.82 39.56 -28.43
CA SER A 18 -19.71 39.62 -27.28
C SER A 18 -18.87 39.81 -26.02
N PRO A 19 -19.05 40.88 -25.24
CA PRO A 19 -18.25 41.10 -24.04
C PRO A 19 -18.48 39.97 -23.05
N ASN A 20 -17.42 39.58 -22.36
CA ASN A 20 -17.51 38.65 -21.25
C ASN A 20 -17.95 39.43 -20.00
N PHE A 21 -19.26 39.52 -19.77
CA PHE A 21 -19.83 40.21 -18.60
C PHE A 21 -19.49 39.53 -17.26
N ALA A 22 -18.85 38.37 -17.27
CA ALA A 22 -18.38 37.69 -16.06
C ALA A 22 -16.94 38.07 -15.66
N ASP A 23 -16.25 38.89 -16.44
CA ASP A 23 -14.92 39.39 -16.08
C ASP A 23 -15.01 40.41 -14.93
N PRO A 24 -14.34 40.19 -13.78
CA PRO A 24 -14.33 41.13 -12.65
C PRO A 24 -13.79 42.52 -12.99
N ASN A 25 -12.98 42.64 -14.06
CA ASN A 25 -12.39 43.90 -14.51
C ASN A 25 -13.20 44.57 -15.62
N PHE A 26 -14.41 44.09 -15.94
CA PHE A 26 -15.24 44.68 -16.97
C PHE A 26 -15.78 46.06 -16.55
N ASP A 27 -15.40 47.11 -17.28
CA ASP A 27 -16.01 48.43 -17.16
C ASP A 27 -17.05 48.67 -18.28
N PRO A 28 -18.33 48.89 -17.96
CA PRO A 28 -19.35 49.19 -18.95
C PRO A 28 -19.11 50.50 -19.71
N ALA A 29 -18.47 51.49 -19.09
CA ALA A 29 -18.24 52.78 -19.73
C ALA A 29 -17.15 52.66 -20.82
N ASP A 30 -16.00 52.07 -20.48
CA ASP A 30 -14.95 51.76 -21.45
C ASP A 30 -15.45 50.85 -22.58
N PHE A 31 -16.25 49.83 -22.27
CA PHE A 31 -16.84 48.97 -23.29
C PHE A 31 -17.69 49.75 -24.31
N LEU A 32 -18.54 50.67 -23.86
CA LEU A 32 -19.36 51.49 -24.75
C LEU A 32 -18.53 52.48 -25.56
N ASN A 33 -17.50 53.07 -24.94
CA ASN A 33 -16.58 53.99 -25.62
C ASN A 33 -15.76 53.29 -26.71
N ASP A 34 -15.38 52.03 -26.49
CA ASP A 34 -14.63 51.22 -27.45
C ASP A 34 -15.51 50.62 -28.57
N THR A 35 -16.79 50.33 -28.27
CA THR A 35 -17.71 49.74 -29.25
C THR A 35 -18.45 50.75 -30.11
N LEU A 36 -18.72 51.95 -29.59
CA LEU A 36 -19.44 52.99 -30.31
C LEU A 36 -18.49 53.89 -31.09
N SER A 37 -18.79 54.09 -32.38
CA SER A 37 -18.00 55.00 -33.21
C SER A 37 -18.27 56.47 -32.81
N PRO A 38 -17.25 57.35 -32.83
CA PRO A 38 -17.43 58.75 -32.47
C PRO A 38 -18.42 59.47 -33.39
N LEU A 39 -19.24 60.36 -32.84
CA LEU A 39 -20.27 61.08 -33.59
C LEU A 39 -19.66 62.12 -34.54
N THR A 40 -20.17 62.18 -35.78
CA THR A 40 -19.86 63.27 -36.71
C THR A 40 -20.67 64.51 -36.37
N VAL A 41 -20.09 65.48 -35.66
CA VAL A 41 -20.75 66.76 -35.29
C VAL A 41 -20.58 67.82 -36.39
N ALA A 42 -20.75 67.43 -37.66
CA ALA A 42 -20.46 68.30 -38.81
C ALA A 42 -21.53 69.38 -39.08
N SER A 43 -22.54 69.55 -38.23
CA SER A 43 -23.59 70.54 -38.42
C SER A 43 -23.22 71.97 -38.00
N ALA A 44 -22.12 72.17 -37.26
CA ALA A 44 -21.81 73.48 -36.67
C ALA A 44 -20.61 74.22 -37.27
N GLN A 45 -19.62 73.55 -37.90
CA GLN A 45 -18.44 74.24 -38.43
C GLN A 45 -17.85 73.55 -39.68
N PRO A 46 -17.69 74.26 -40.81
CA PRO A 46 -17.17 73.70 -42.06
C PRO A 46 -15.66 73.35 -42.04
N ASN A 47 -14.92 73.79 -41.02
CA ASN A 47 -13.45 73.60 -40.91
C ASN A 47 -13.00 72.77 -39.69
N ALA A 48 -13.91 72.13 -38.94
CA ALA A 48 -13.50 71.24 -37.85
C ALA A 48 -12.98 69.92 -38.43
N SER A 49 -11.75 69.55 -38.10
CA SER A 49 -11.11 68.30 -38.51
C SER A 49 -12.00 67.11 -38.16
N ARG A 50 -12.49 66.39 -39.17
CA ARG A 50 -13.23 65.13 -38.99
C ARG A 50 -12.32 64.13 -38.30
N SER A 51 -12.73 63.63 -37.13
CA SER A 51 -12.05 62.49 -36.52
C SER A 51 -12.14 61.30 -37.47
N PRO A 52 -11.04 60.59 -37.78
CA PRO A 52 -11.10 59.41 -38.62
C PRO A 52 -12.03 58.36 -37.97
N GLY A 53 -13.03 57.89 -38.71
CA GLY A 53 -14.02 56.92 -38.21
C GLY A 53 -15.27 57.52 -37.58
N SER A 54 -15.54 58.83 -37.75
CA SER A 54 -16.78 59.42 -37.23
C SER A 54 -18.00 59.03 -38.07
N VAL A 55 -19.11 58.68 -37.39
CA VAL A 55 -20.33 58.12 -37.98
C VAL A 55 -21.52 59.09 -37.82
N PRO A 56 -22.47 59.20 -38.77
CA PRO A 56 -23.67 60.03 -38.60
C PRO A 56 -24.61 59.45 -37.53
N LEU A 57 -25.39 60.32 -36.88
CA LEU A 57 -26.30 59.94 -35.76
C LEU A 57 -27.26 58.80 -36.11
N THR A 58 -27.72 58.74 -37.36
CA THR A 58 -28.63 57.69 -37.84
C THR A 58 -27.98 56.30 -37.81
N GLU A 59 -26.72 56.20 -38.21
CA GLU A 59 -25.98 54.94 -38.23
C GLU A 59 -25.56 54.52 -36.81
N LEU A 60 -25.15 55.47 -35.96
CA LEU A 60 -24.91 55.20 -34.54
C LEU A 60 -26.17 54.68 -33.84
N SER A 61 -27.33 55.27 -34.11
CA SER A 61 -28.61 54.84 -33.55
C SER A 61 -28.91 53.37 -33.90
N THR A 62 -28.69 52.98 -35.17
CA THR A 62 -28.86 51.58 -35.58
C THR A 62 -27.86 50.63 -34.91
N GLN A 63 -26.61 51.07 -34.71
CA GLN A 63 -25.58 50.29 -34.02
C GLN A 63 -25.95 50.08 -32.54
N VAL A 64 -26.39 51.13 -31.85
CA VAL A 64 -26.85 51.07 -30.45
C VAL A 64 -28.08 50.18 -30.30
N GLN A 65 -29.06 50.26 -31.22
CA GLN A 65 -30.24 49.39 -31.19
C GLN A 65 -29.86 47.91 -31.36
N SER A 66 -28.95 47.60 -32.28
CA SER A 66 -28.42 46.24 -32.46
C SER A 66 -27.69 45.75 -31.20
N LEU A 67 -26.83 46.59 -30.61
CA LEU A 67 -26.10 46.25 -29.39
C LEU A 67 -27.05 46.03 -28.21
N LEU A 68 -28.06 46.89 -28.04
CA LEU A 68 -29.07 46.76 -27.00
C LEU A 68 -29.87 45.47 -27.14
N SER A 69 -30.26 45.11 -28.37
CA SER A 69 -30.96 43.85 -28.65
C SER A 69 -30.07 42.63 -28.34
N GLN A 70 -28.76 42.73 -28.58
CA GLN A 70 -27.81 41.68 -28.25
C GLN A 70 -27.66 41.53 -26.73
N ILE A 71 -27.50 42.64 -26.01
CA ILE A 71 -27.40 42.67 -24.55
C ILE A 71 -28.69 42.14 -23.92
N SER A 72 -29.86 42.53 -24.42
CA SER A 72 -31.14 42.03 -23.89
C SER A 72 -31.28 40.52 -24.07
N ALA A 73 -30.89 39.98 -25.23
CA ALA A 73 -30.91 38.55 -25.48
C ALA A 73 -29.93 37.80 -24.55
N GLN A 74 -28.73 38.34 -24.33
CA GLN A 74 -27.75 37.76 -23.40
C GLN A 74 -28.24 37.81 -21.95
N ASN A 75 -28.87 38.91 -21.53
CA ASN A 75 -29.44 39.06 -20.20
C ASN A 75 -30.53 38.01 -19.94
N ILE A 76 -31.46 37.81 -20.89
CA ILE A 76 -32.50 36.78 -20.78
C ILE A 76 -31.87 35.38 -20.64
N ARG A 77 -30.85 35.07 -21.44
CA ARG A 77 -30.16 33.77 -21.38
C ARG A 77 -29.42 33.56 -20.06
N LEU A 78 -28.69 34.56 -19.58
CA LEU A 78 -27.98 34.49 -18.29
C LEU A 78 -28.97 34.38 -17.12
N SER A 79 -30.06 35.14 -17.15
CA SER A 79 -31.13 35.05 -16.16
C SER A 79 -31.75 33.66 -16.11
N SER A 80 -32.05 33.06 -17.28
CA SER A 80 -32.55 31.68 -17.36
C SER A 80 -31.54 30.67 -16.82
N THR A 81 -30.25 30.87 -17.09
CA THR A 81 -29.18 29.99 -16.60
C THR A 81 -29.05 30.09 -15.08
N LEU A 82 -29.12 31.30 -14.53
CA LEU A 82 -29.10 31.55 -13.09
C LEU A 82 -30.29 30.87 -12.41
N SER A 83 -31.50 31.00 -12.96
CA SER A 83 -32.69 30.31 -12.44
C SER A 83 -32.51 28.79 -12.46
N GLN A 84 -31.96 28.22 -13.53
CA GLN A 84 -31.69 26.79 -13.61
C GLN A 84 -30.66 26.33 -12.56
N LEU A 85 -29.54 27.04 -12.43
CA LEU A 85 -28.51 26.72 -11.43
C LEU A 85 -29.06 26.85 -10.00
N THR A 86 -29.92 27.84 -9.75
CA THR A 86 -30.57 28.00 -8.44
C THR A 86 -31.48 26.82 -8.13
N ASP A 87 -32.28 26.36 -9.09
CA ASP A 87 -33.13 25.18 -8.92
C ASP A 87 -32.28 23.90 -8.70
N GLU A 88 -31.19 23.76 -9.45
CA GLU A 88 -30.25 22.63 -9.29
C GLU A 88 -29.57 22.64 -7.91
N ILE A 89 -29.20 23.80 -7.38
CA ILE A 89 -28.67 23.95 -6.02
C ILE A 89 -29.72 23.54 -4.98
N LEU A 90 -30.95 24.04 -5.10
CA LEU A 90 -32.03 23.69 -4.17
C LEU A 90 -32.37 22.20 -4.22
N ARG A 91 -32.37 21.61 -5.41
CA ARG A 91 -32.64 20.18 -5.61
C ARG A 91 -31.50 19.29 -5.11
N SER A 92 -30.25 19.66 -5.37
CA SER A 92 -29.06 18.89 -4.94
C SER A 92 -28.76 19.07 -3.46
N GLY A 93 -29.14 20.19 -2.85
CA GLY A 93 -28.92 20.46 -1.42
C GLY A 93 -29.53 19.42 -0.49
N GLY A 94 -30.76 18.94 -0.77
CA GLY A 94 -31.40 17.89 0.04
C GLY A 94 -30.68 16.54 -0.06
N ARG A 95 -30.21 16.17 -1.24
CA ARG A 95 -29.42 14.94 -1.44
C ARG A 95 -28.05 15.03 -0.77
N LEU A 96 -27.37 16.16 -0.94
CA LEU A 96 -26.07 16.41 -0.32
C LEU A 96 -26.17 16.38 1.20
N ALA A 97 -27.24 16.94 1.78
CA ALA A 97 -27.46 16.87 3.22
C ALA A 97 -27.60 15.41 3.72
N TYR A 98 -28.31 14.55 2.98
CA TYR A 98 -28.39 13.13 3.31
C TYR A 98 -27.03 12.44 3.22
N GLU A 99 -26.28 12.65 2.14
CA GLU A 99 -24.94 12.08 1.95
C GLU A 99 -23.97 12.54 3.06
N VAL A 100 -24.05 13.80 3.48
CA VAL A 100 -23.27 14.34 4.61
C VAL A 100 -23.66 13.68 5.94
N GLU A 101 -24.95 13.50 6.20
CA GLU A 101 -25.40 12.85 7.45
C GLU A 101 -25.03 11.36 7.48
N VAL A 102 -25.11 10.67 6.34
CA VAL A 102 -24.63 9.28 6.20
C VAL A 102 -23.12 9.21 6.47
N LEU A 103 -22.32 10.07 5.81
CA LEU A 103 -20.88 10.10 6.00
C LEU A 103 -20.50 10.42 7.46
N ARG A 104 -21.24 11.34 8.10
CA ARG A 104 -21.07 11.64 9.52
C ARG A 104 -21.38 10.42 10.38
N GLY A 105 -22.47 9.72 10.13
CA GLY A 105 -22.84 8.49 10.83
C GLY A 105 -21.79 7.40 10.68
N GLU A 106 -21.30 7.17 9.46
CA GLU A 106 -20.21 6.21 9.18
C GLU A 106 -18.89 6.63 9.85
N THR A 107 -18.57 7.92 9.87
CA THR A 107 -17.37 8.44 10.55
C THR A 107 -17.46 8.25 12.06
N ILE A 108 -18.63 8.50 12.65
CA ILE A 108 -18.88 8.24 14.07
C ILE A 108 -18.77 6.74 14.35
N GLY A 109 -19.39 5.89 13.53
CA GLY A 109 -19.29 4.44 13.65
C GLY A 109 -17.85 3.94 13.53
N LEU A 110 -17.08 4.46 12.56
CA LEU A 110 -15.65 4.16 12.44
C LEU A 110 -14.89 4.59 13.69
N SER A 111 -15.17 5.80 14.21
CA SER A 111 -14.52 6.28 15.42
C SER A 111 -14.81 5.36 16.62
N GLU A 112 -16.06 4.95 16.82
CA GLU A 112 -16.47 4.01 17.87
C GLU A 112 -15.78 2.64 17.71
N THR A 113 -15.70 2.12 16.47
CA THR A 113 -14.97 0.87 16.23
C THR A 113 -13.48 0.99 16.56
N LEU A 114 -12.84 2.12 16.29
CA LEU A 114 -11.43 2.33 16.60
C LEU A 114 -11.18 2.58 18.09
N THR A 115 -12.06 3.33 18.76
CA THR A 115 -11.87 3.76 20.15
C THR A 115 -12.46 2.80 21.17
N GLU A 116 -13.46 1.99 20.82
CA GLU A 116 -14.10 1.05 21.73
C GLU A 116 -13.76 -0.41 21.36
N VAL A 117 -14.10 -0.83 20.14
CA VAL A 117 -13.99 -2.25 19.74
C VAL A 117 -12.54 -2.67 19.52
N LEU A 118 -11.79 -1.92 18.72
CA LEU A 118 -10.41 -2.23 18.35
C LEU A 118 -9.39 -1.63 19.31
N ARG A 119 -9.80 -0.83 20.31
CA ARG A 119 -8.86 -0.14 21.21
C ARG A 119 -7.89 -1.09 21.89
N ASP A 120 -8.38 -2.21 22.41
CA ASP A 120 -7.56 -3.21 23.09
C ASP A 120 -6.61 -3.93 22.12
N ASP A 121 -7.06 -4.15 20.88
CA ASP A 121 -6.21 -4.74 19.83
C ASP A 121 -5.15 -3.75 19.36
N ILE A 122 -5.49 -2.47 19.19
CA ILE A 122 -4.58 -1.38 18.86
C ILE A 122 -3.56 -1.20 19.99
N ALA A 123 -3.96 -1.33 21.26
CA ALA A 123 -3.06 -1.24 22.40
C ALA A 123 -1.95 -2.31 22.37
N LYS A 124 -2.19 -3.50 21.80
CA LYS A 124 -1.16 -4.54 21.60
C LYS A 124 -0.10 -4.13 20.58
N PHE A 125 -0.41 -3.18 19.69
CA PHE A 125 0.53 -2.63 18.71
C PHE A 125 1.20 -1.34 19.20
N VAL A 126 0.73 -0.75 20.30
CA VAL A 126 1.42 0.35 20.97
C VAL A 126 2.56 -0.27 21.79
N PRO A 127 3.82 0.17 21.62
CA PRO A 127 4.91 -0.29 22.46
C PRO A 127 4.56 -0.05 23.92
N GLU A 128 4.40 -1.11 24.69
CA GLU A 128 4.31 -1.02 26.14
C GLU A 128 5.62 -0.35 26.60
N PRO A 129 5.57 0.80 27.30
CA PRO A 129 6.79 1.40 27.82
C PRO A 129 7.44 0.37 28.73
N SER A 130 8.61 -0.12 28.32
CA SER A 130 9.36 -1.13 29.05
C SER A 130 9.51 -0.70 30.51
N PRO A 131 9.21 -1.56 31.50
CA PRO A 131 9.35 -1.25 32.92
C PRO A 131 10.82 -1.32 33.37
N GLU A 132 11.71 -0.60 32.67
CA GLU A 132 13.08 -0.32 33.13
C GLU A 132 13.28 1.14 33.58
N ASP A 133 12.20 1.88 33.83
CA ASP A 133 12.26 3.07 34.68
C ASP A 133 11.47 2.83 35.97
N GLY A 134 12.17 2.22 36.92
CA GLY A 134 11.67 2.00 38.26
C GLY A 134 11.49 3.31 39.00
N ARG A 135 10.25 3.81 39.09
CA ARG A 135 9.83 4.59 40.25
C ARG A 135 8.39 4.31 40.61
N LYS A 136 8.24 3.42 41.60
CA LYS A 136 7.05 3.31 42.43
C LYS A 136 6.69 4.70 42.97
N THR A 137 5.45 5.11 42.76
CA THR A 137 4.72 5.93 43.73
C THR A 137 3.24 5.62 43.57
N GLU A 138 2.77 4.82 44.52
CA GLU A 138 1.37 4.72 44.88
C GLU A 138 0.85 6.06 45.40
N ALA A 139 -0.48 6.17 45.41
CA ALA A 139 -1.34 7.01 46.24
C ALA A 139 -1.97 8.24 45.58
N GLU A 140 -3.30 8.18 45.66
CA GLU A 140 -4.34 9.14 45.32
C GLU A 140 -4.33 10.40 46.20
N GLU A 141 -5.03 11.40 45.67
CA GLU A 141 -5.83 12.44 46.34
C GLU A 141 -5.19 13.69 46.99
N ASP A 142 -5.73 14.81 46.49
CA ASP A 142 -6.12 16.06 47.17
C ASP A 142 -5.23 17.31 46.99
N ALA A 143 -5.88 18.34 46.46
CA ALA A 143 -5.42 19.74 46.40
C ALA A 143 -6.10 20.52 47.56
N PRO A 144 -5.97 21.86 47.76
CA PRO A 144 -5.11 22.88 47.13
C PRO A 144 -4.46 23.90 48.12
N LYS A 145 -3.52 24.74 47.65
CA LYS A 145 -3.52 26.24 47.75
C LYS A 145 -2.12 26.91 47.59
N GLU A 146 -2.07 27.80 46.59
CA GLU A 146 -1.50 29.16 46.48
C GLU A 146 -0.25 29.64 47.29
N ASP A 147 0.73 30.13 46.49
CA ASP A 147 1.40 31.45 46.50
C ASP A 147 2.92 31.65 46.85
N GLU A 148 3.60 32.19 45.83
CA GLU A 148 4.76 33.11 45.71
C GLU A 148 6.14 32.96 46.43
N SER A 149 7.17 32.92 45.55
CA SER A 149 8.41 33.76 45.52
C SER A 149 9.80 33.16 45.84
N ALA A 150 10.49 32.80 44.73
CA ALA A 150 11.87 33.09 44.30
C ALA A 150 13.10 32.96 45.24
N THR A 151 14.06 32.10 44.87
CA THR A 151 15.52 32.38 44.76
C THR A 151 16.23 31.35 43.83
N ASN A 152 16.97 31.82 42.81
CA ASN A 152 17.77 31.08 41.78
C ASN A 152 19.13 30.55 42.33
N PRO A 153 20.09 29.91 41.58
CA PRO A 153 20.16 29.47 40.16
C PRO A 153 20.73 28.02 39.91
N ASP A 154 20.71 27.59 38.63
CA ASP A 154 21.54 26.56 37.95
C ASP A 154 21.60 25.12 38.52
N ASP A 155 20.97 24.15 37.85
CA ASP A 155 21.67 23.21 36.94
C ASP A 155 20.69 22.21 36.24
N LYS A 156 20.89 22.04 34.93
CA LYS A 156 20.39 20.96 34.04
C LYS A 156 18.88 20.72 33.91
N ASN A 157 18.26 21.68 33.25
CA ASN A 157 17.09 21.47 32.43
C ASN A 157 17.37 20.43 31.31
N THR A 158 16.92 19.18 31.48
CA THR A 158 16.63 18.29 30.34
C THR A 158 15.13 18.30 30.11
N THR A 159 14.63 19.45 29.66
CA THR A 159 13.39 19.53 28.90
C THR A 159 13.52 18.60 27.71
N VAL A 160 12.70 17.54 27.66
CA VAL A 160 12.28 17.00 26.36
C VAL A 160 11.61 18.18 25.66
N PRO A 161 12.20 18.76 24.60
CA PRO A 161 11.47 19.75 23.84
C PRO A 161 10.28 19.01 23.23
N THR A 162 9.08 19.53 23.44
CA THR A 162 7.92 19.18 22.64
C THR A 162 8.30 19.34 21.18
N ASP A 163 8.64 18.21 20.54
CA ASP A 163 9.05 18.21 19.15
C ASP A 163 7.94 18.90 18.33
N PRO A 164 8.25 19.93 17.53
CA PRO A 164 7.25 20.61 16.72
C PRO A 164 6.51 19.62 15.82
N GLU A 165 5.23 19.87 15.54
CA GLU A 165 4.36 18.96 14.79
C GLU A 165 4.97 18.49 13.46
N TYR A 166 5.81 19.30 12.82
CA TYR A 166 6.50 18.90 11.58
C TYR A 166 7.53 17.78 11.79
N ILE A 167 8.18 17.70 12.96
CA ILE A 167 9.15 16.64 13.29
C ILE A 167 8.41 15.34 13.63
N THR A 168 7.29 15.41 14.35
CA THR A 168 6.44 14.24 14.59
C THR A 168 5.87 13.72 13.28
N ASN A 169 5.35 14.60 12.41
CA ASN A 169 4.89 14.27 11.07
C ASN A 169 6.01 13.68 10.19
N LEU A 170 7.24 14.16 10.31
CA LEU A 170 8.37 13.62 9.54
C LEU A 170 8.77 12.22 10.04
N ARG A 171 8.74 11.97 11.34
CA ARG A 171 8.97 10.62 11.91
C ARG A 171 7.86 9.65 11.51
N THR A 172 6.60 10.07 11.57
CA THR A 172 5.48 9.22 11.11
C THR A 172 5.58 8.94 9.62
N LEU A 173 5.89 9.94 8.79
CA LEU A 173 6.13 9.73 7.35
C LEU A 173 7.32 8.81 7.07
N SER A 174 8.41 8.92 7.84
CA SER A 174 9.55 8.01 7.72
C SER A 174 9.17 6.57 8.10
N GLN A 175 8.36 6.39 9.14
CA GLN A 175 7.88 5.07 9.55
C GLN A 175 6.90 4.49 8.54
N VAL A 176 5.98 5.31 8.01
CA VAL A 176 5.05 4.92 6.94
C VAL A 176 5.84 4.53 5.70
N ARG A 177 6.87 5.29 5.32
CA ARG A 177 7.76 4.95 4.22
C ARG A 177 8.45 3.60 4.42
N SER A 178 9.08 3.38 5.58
CA SER A 178 9.73 2.10 5.90
C SER A 178 8.73 0.94 5.81
N ARG A 179 7.52 1.13 6.36
CA ARG A 179 6.48 0.10 6.33
C ARG A 179 5.96 -0.16 4.92
N LEU A 180 5.81 0.88 4.09
CA LEU A 180 5.44 0.72 2.69
C LEU A 180 6.54 0.03 1.89
N GLU A 181 7.82 0.34 2.14
CA GLU A 181 8.95 -0.36 1.54
C GLU A 181 8.93 -1.86 1.92
N ASP A 182 8.68 -2.20 3.19
CA ASP A 182 8.53 -3.59 3.65
C ASP A 182 7.33 -4.31 3.00
N VAL A 183 6.18 -3.62 2.86
CA VAL A 183 5.00 -4.17 2.17
C VAL A 183 5.30 -4.39 0.69
N VAL A 184 5.95 -3.44 0.02
CA VAL A 184 6.33 -3.58 -1.39
C VAL A 184 7.32 -4.73 -1.57
N GLN A 185 8.29 -4.88 -0.67
CA GLN A 185 9.24 -5.98 -0.69
C GLN A 185 8.55 -7.33 -0.50
N THR A 186 7.71 -7.47 0.54
CA THR A 186 7.00 -8.73 0.83
C THR A 186 6.00 -9.11 -0.27
N PHE A 187 5.23 -8.17 -0.82
CA PHE A 187 4.36 -8.44 -1.97
C PHE A 187 5.14 -8.71 -3.24
N GLY A 188 6.25 -7.99 -3.48
CA GLY A 188 7.15 -8.24 -4.61
C GLY A 188 7.73 -9.64 -4.57
N ASP A 189 8.25 -10.06 -3.41
CA ASP A 189 8.79 -11.40 -3.19
C ASP A 189 7.70 -12.46 -3.31
N ALA A 190 6.49 -12.22 -2.79
CA ALA A 190 5.36 -13.14 -2.93
C ALA A 190 4.88 -13.27 -4.38
N MET A 191 4.89 -12.19 -5.17
CA MET A 191 4.58 -12.21 -6.60
C MET A 191 5.69 -12.85 -7.44
N SER A 192 6.94 -12.77 -6.99
CA SER A 192 8.09 -13.42 -7.63
C SER A 192 8.03 -14.96 -7.56
N TRP A 193 7.15 -15.49 -6.69
CA TRP A 193 6.86 -16.90 -6.57
C TRP A 193 5.52 -17.25 -7.26
N PRO A 194 5.49 -17.39 -8.60
CA PRO A 194 4.29 -17.83 -9.31
C PRO A 194 4.06 -19.33 -9.09
N LEU A 195 2.79 -19.72 -8.92
CA LEU A 195 2.40 -21.12 -9.01
C LEU A 195 2.07 -21.49 -10.46
N PRO A 196 2.43 -22.71 -10.89
CA PRO A 196 1.97 -23.23 -12.17
C PRO A 196 0.44 -23.45 -12.13
N PRO A 197 -0.30 -23.07 -13.19
CA PRO A 197 -1.74 -23.27 -13.27
C PRO A 197 -2.19 -24.73 -13.08
N SER A 198 -1.31 -25.71 -13.31
CA SER A 198 -1.54 -27.11 -12.97
C SER A 198 -1.77 -27.35 -11.47
N GLU A 199 -0.98 -26.73 -10.59
CA GLU A 199 -1.05 -26.92 -9.12
C GLU A 199 -2.30 -26.28 -8.50
N ILE A 200 -2.82 -25.19 -9.09
CA ILE A 200 -4.11 -24.61 -8.67
C ILE A 200 -5.30 -25.46 -9.16
N SER A 201 -5.14 -26.14 -10.30
CA SER A 201 -6.18 -26.93 -10.95
C SER A 201 -6.44 -28.27 -10.24
N PHE A 202 -5.45 -28.84 -9.55
CA PHE A 202 -5.63 -30.06 -8.74
C PHE A 202 -6.58 -29.88 -7.54
N SER A 203 -6.84 -28.66 -7.07
CA SER A 203 -7.86 -28.42 -6.02
C SER A 203 -9.30 -28.46 -6.54
N SER A 204 -9.52 -28.49 -7.86
CA SER A 204 -10.83 -28.50 -8.53
C SER A 204 -11.08 -29.82 -9.31
N SER A 205 -10.63 -30.95 -8.76
CA SER A 205 -10.66 -32.26 -9.42
C SER A 205 -12.05 -32.91 -9.51
N PHE A 206 -13.03 -32.28 -10.18
CA PHE A 206 -14.31 -32.93 -10.52
C PHE A 206 -14.84 -32.69 -11.93
N ILE A 207 -14.10 -32.05 -12.84
CA ILE A 207 -14.49 -31.98 -14.27
C ILE A 207 -13.25 -32.23 -15.14
N SER A 208 -13.00 -33.50 -15.46
CA SER A 208 -12.15 -33.88 -16.59
C SER A 208 -12.92 -33.67 -17.88
N VAL A 209 -12.89 -32.44 -18.39
CA VAL A 209 -13.23 -32.12 -19.78
C VAL A 209 -12.07 -31.28 -20.27
N SER A 210 -11.43 -31.72 -21.35
CA SER A 210 -10.27 -31.09 -22.00
C SER A 210 -10.27 -29.56 -21.82
N GLY A 211 -9.39 -29.07 -20.95
CA GLY A 211 -9.22 -27.63 -20.75
C GLY A 211 -8.82 -26.99 -22.08
N PRO A 212 -9.31 -25.76 -22.38
CA PRO A 212 -8.96 -25.07 -23.62
C PRO A 212 -7.43 -24.97 -23.73
N ASP A 213 -6.91 -25.26 -24.92
CA ASP A 213 -5.49 -25.21 -25.27
C ASP A 213 -4.90 -23.89 -24.75
N LEU A 214 -4.09 -23.98 -23.70
CA LEU A 214 -3.38 -22.86 -23.14
C LEU A 214 -2.42 -22.40 -24.23
N GLY A 215 -2.73 -21.28 -24.88
CA GLY A 215 -1.85 -20.67 -25.88
C GLY A 215 -0.42 -20.43 -25.33
N PRO A 216 0.53 -20.00 -26.17
CA PRO A 216 1.96 -19.93 -25.82
C PRO A 216 2.25 -19.21 -24.49
N GLU A 217 1.48 -18.17 -24.15
CA GLU A 217 1.58 -17.44 -22.87
C GLU A 217 1.26 -18.28 -21.62
N GLY A 218 0.38 -19.28 -21.74
CA GLY A 218 0.04 -20.20 -20.65
C GLY A 218 1.13 -21.23 -20.42
N GLN A 219 1.81 -21.66 -21.48
CA GLN A 219 2.94 -22.58 -21.41
C GLN A 219 4.17 -21.91 -20.78
N ASP A 220 4.44 -20.65 -21.14
CA ASP A 220 5.52 -19.85 -20.54
C ASP A 220 5.30 -19.61 -19.04
N ARG A 221 4.04 -19.44 -18.61
CA ARG A 221 3.68 -19.27 -17.19
C ARG A 221 3.76 -20.58 -16.41
N GLU A 222 3.36 -21.69 -17.02
CA GLU A 222 3.51 -23.04 -16.46
C GLU A 222 4.99 -23.39 -16.25
N GLU A 223 5.83 -23.18 -17.25
CA GLU A 223 7.25 -23.47 -17.19
C GLU A 223 7.95 -22.63 -16.11
N LYS A 224 7.72 -21.31 -16.08
CA LYS A 224 8.28 -20.42 -15.05
C LYS A 224 7.87 -20.79 -13.62
N GLY A 225 6.60 -21.18 -13.42
CA GLY A 225 6.11 -21.65 -12.12
C GLY A 225 6.81 -22.93 -11.68
N GLN A 226 6.94 -23.91 -12.57
CA GLN A 226 7.63 -25.16 -12.29
C GLN A 226 9.14 -24.96 -12.03
N GLU A 227 9.80 -24.12 -12.81
CA GLU A 227 11.22 -23.79 -12.63
C GLU A 227 11.47 -23.14 -11.26
N MET A 228 10.62 -22.20 -10.85
CA MET A 228 10.74 -21.56 -9.54
C MET A 228 10.51 -22.54 -8.38
N MET A 229 9.54 -23.45 -8.49
CA MET A 229 9.33 -24.51 -7.49
C MET A 229 10.52 -25.47 -7.41
N LYS A 230 11.10 -25.86 -8.56
CA LYS A 230 12.33 -26.67 -8.61
C LYS A 230 13.51 -25.92 -8.00
N LYS A 231 13.65 -24.62 -8.29
CA LYS A 231 14.68 -23.76 -7.72
C LYS A 231 14.56 -23.68 -6.20
N LEU A 232 13.36 -23.48 -5.66
CA LEU A 232 13.14 -23.45 -4.21
C LEU A 232 13.44 -24.80 -3.55
N ARG A 233 13.05 -25.92 -4.17
CA ARG A 233 13.40 -27.26 -3.68
C ARG A 233 14.92 -27.49 -3.66
N THR A 234 15.60 -27.15 -4.75
CA THR A 234 17.07 -27.29 -4.83
C THR A 234 17.81 -26.36 -3.88
N GLU A 235 17.29 -25.15 -3.64
CA GLU A 235 17.80 -24.23 -2.63
C GLU A 235 17.69 -24.82 -1.23
N VAL A 236 16.52 -25.32 -0.84
CA VAL A 236 16.30 -25.95 0.48
C VAL A 236 17.16 -27.21 0.64
N THR A 237 17.21 -28.09 -0.35
CA THR A 237 18.09 -29.27 -0.30
C THR A 237 19.57 -28.86 -0.28
N GLY A 238 19.96 -27.84 -1.03
CA GLY A 238 21.31 -27.28 -1.01
C GLY A 238 21.70 -26.72 0.35
N LEU A 239 20.76 -26.07 1.07
CA LEU A 239 20.97 -25.60 2.44
C LEU A 239 21.13 -26.77 3.42
N LEU A 240 20.36 -27.84 3.25
CA LEU A 240 20.48 -29.06 4.04
C LEU A 240 21.82 -29.77 3.82
N ASP A 241 22.41 -29.69 2.63
CA ASP A 241 23.71 -30.27 2.30
C ASP A 241 24.88 -29.32 2.65
N SER A 242 24.64 -28.01 2.62
CA SER A 242 25.60 -27.00 3.06
C SER A 242 25.86 -27.13 4.56
N GLU A 243 27.10 -26.88 4.99
CA GLU A 243 27.56 -27.09 6.37
C GLU A 243 27.65 -28.55 6.83
N GLY A 244 27.88 -29.47 5.88
CA GLY A 244 28.22 -30.87 6.18
C GLY A 244 27.02 -31.70 6.62
N GLY A 245 25.81 -31.22 6.37
CA GLY A 245 24.58 -31.95 6.63
C GLY A 245 24.23 -32.08 8.10
N GLY A 246 24.77 -31.23 8.98
CA GLY A 246 24.47 -31.18 10.41
C GLY A 246 23.31 -30.25 10.78
N TYR A 247 23.17 -29.94 12.07
CA TYR A 247 22.08 -29.09 12.58
C TYR A 247 22.10 -27.65 12.08
N ALA A 248 23.27 -27.10 11.71
CA ALA A 248 23.36 -25.71 11.25
C ALA A 248 22.75 -25.51 9.84
N GLY A 249 22.96 -26.46 8.92
CA GLY A 249 22.26 -26.52 7.62
C GLY A 249 20.76 -26.78 7.77
N LEU A 250 20.37 -27.52 8.81
CA LEU A 250 18.96 -27.74 9.15
C LEU A 250 18.27 -26.46 9.61
N ASP A 251 18.91 -25.69 10.48
CA ASP A 251 18.39 -24.40 10.96
C ASP A 251 18.29 -23.39 9.80
N ALA A 252 19.27 -23.36 8.90
CA ALA A 252 19.23 -22.51 7.72
C ALA A 252 18.08 -22.89 6.76
N ALA A 253 17.89 -24.18 6.51
CA ALA A 253 16.77 -24.68 5.71
C ALA A 253 15.41 -24.39 6.37
N ASN A 254 15.30 -24.56 7.69
CA ASN A 254 14.07 -24.26 8.43
C ASN A 254 13.72 -22.77 8.37
N ARG A 255 14.69 -21.86 8.56
CA ARG A 255 14.48 -20.41 8.37
C ARG A 255 13.98 -20.07 6.96
N ARG A 256 14.49 -20.77 5.94
CA ARG A 256 14.05 -20.55 4.56
C ARG A 256 12.61 -21.02 4.33
N VAL A 257 12.22 -22.17 4.89
CA VAL A 257 10.84 -22.67 4.84
C VAL A 257 9.89 -21.75 5.60
N GLU A 258 10.30 -21.23 6.76
CA GLU A 258 9.53 -20.24 7.53
C GLU A 258 9.34 -18.93 6.76
N ALA A 259 10.37 -18.44 6.07
CA ALA A 259 10.25 -17.27 5.19
C ALA A 259 9.28 -17.52 4.02
N LEU A 260 9.26 -18.73 3.45
CA LEU A 260 8.25 -19.09 2.43
C LEU A 260 6.84 -19.16 3.03
N ARG A 261 6.72 -19.57 4.30
CA ARG A 261 5.45 -19.60 5.03
C ARG A 261 4.91 -18.20 5.28
N THR A 262 5.76 -17.22 5.62
CA THR A 262 5.33 -15.81 5.76
C THR A 262 4.89 -15.24 4.42
N LEU A 263 5.60 -15.51 3.32
CA LEU A 263 5.19 -15.11 1.97
C LEU A 263 3.86 -15.76 1.54
N ALA A 264 3.61 -17.01 1.94
CA ALA A 264 2.35 -17.69 1.65
C ALA A 264 1.14 -17.01 2.32
N THR A 265 1.32 -16.32 3.46
CA THR A 265 0.21 -15.62 4.14
C THR A 265 -0.39 -14.47 3.33
N VAL A 266 0.37 -13.88 2.40
CA VAL A 266 -0.12 -12.83 1.47
C VAL A 266 -1.27 -13.36 0.61
N TRP A 267 -1.29 -14.66 0.36
CA TRP A 267 -2.29 -15.33 -0.46
C TRP A 267 -3.43 -15.95 0.36
N ASN A 268 -3.51 -15.68 1.66
CA ASN A 268 -4.64 -16.09 2.48
C ASN A 268 -5.94 -15.54 1.85
N THR A 269 -6.98 -16.36 1.77
CA THR A 269 -8.27 -16.11 1.07
C THR A 269 -8.23 -16.18 -0.47
N SER A 270 -7.06 -16.35 -1.09
CA SER A 270 -6.95 -16.56 -2.55
C SER A 270 -7.17 -18.03 -2.92
N ALA A 271 -7.59 -18.28 -4.16
CA ALA A 271 -7.69 -19.63 -4.73
C ALA A 271 -6.35 -20.40 -4.71
N GLU A 272 -5.24 -19.68 -4.57
CA GLU A 272 -3.89 -20.24 -4.52
C GLU A 272 -3.43 -20.66 -3.11
N GLU A 273 -4.13 -20.25 -2.05
CA GLU A 273 -3.71 -20.46 -0.64
C GLU A 273 -3.37 -21.93 -0.35
N LYS A 274 -4.29 -22.83 -0.72
CA LYS A 274 -4.17 -24.26 -0.42
C LYS A 274 -3.01 -24.92 -1.17
N ALA A 275 -2.76 -24.51 -2.41
CA ALA A 275 -1.66 -25.03 -3.22
C ALA A 275 -0.30 -24.55 -2.69
N ARG A 276 -0.20 -23.27 -2.32
CA ARG A 276 1.01 -22.67 -1.73
C ARG A 276 1.36 -23.32 -0.39
N ASN A 277 0.37 -23.50 0.49
CA ASN A 277 0.58 -24.14 1.79
C ASN A 277 1.06 -25.59 1.65
N ARG A 278 0.47 -26.37 0.73
CA ARG A 278 0.92 -27.75 0.45
C ARG A 278 2.36 -27.81 -0.04
N PHE A 279 2.78 -26.87 -0.87
CA PHE A 279 4.17 -26.82 -1.34
C PHE A 279 5.12 -26.53 -0.18
N VAL A 280 4.80 -25.54 0.67
CA VAL A 280 5.59 -25.22 1.87
C VAL A 280 5.64 -26.41 2.83
N ASP A 281 4.51 -27.09 3.07
CA ASP A 281 4.45 -28.29 3.90
C ASP A 281 5.29 -29.43 3.31
N SER A 282 5.35 -29.56 1.97
CA SER A 282 6.23 -30.54 1.31
C SER A 282 7.72 -30.23 1.54
N LEU A 283 8.10 -28.95 1.57
CA LEU A 283 9.47 -28.54 1.91
C LEU A 283 9.76 -28.77 3.40
N ALA A 284 8.82 -28.46 4.28
CA ALA A 284 8.93 -28.72 5.71
C ALA A 284 9.14 -30.21 6.00
N ASN A 285 8.43 -31.09 5.31
CA ASN A 285 8.64 -32.54 5.43
C ASN A 285 10.05 -32.97 5.04
N ILE A 286 10.65 -32.36 4.00
CA ILE A 286 12.04 -32.67 3.60
C ILE A 286 13.04 -32.26 4.70
N VAL A 287 12.81 -31.11 5.33
CA VAL A 287 13.64 -30.63 6.46
C VAL A 287 13.44 -31.51 7.70
N GLU A 288 12.21 -31.89 8.02
CA GLU A 288 11.87 -32.76 9.15
C GLU A 288 12.42 -34.18 8.99
N ASP A 289 12.31 -34.76 7.79
CA ASP A 289 12.90 -36.06 7.47
C ASP A 289 14.42 -36.01 7.67
N ARG A 290 15.08 -34.91 7.26
CA ARG A 290 16.51 -34.71 7.52
C ARG A 290 16.80 -34.60 9.01
N ARG A 291 15.99 -33.87 9.79
CA ARG A 291 16.11 -33.79 11.26
C ARG A 291 16.08 -35.18 11.87
N ARG A 292 15.09 -35.97 11.48
CA ARG A 292 14.90 -37.34 11.96
C ARG A 292 16.07 -38.25 11.64
N THR A 293 16.71 -38.08 10.48
CA THR A 293 17.91 -38.87 10.13
C THR A 293 19.12 -38.48 10.98
N LEU A 294 19.30 -37.20 11.29
CA LEU A 294 20.39 -36.72 12.14
C LEU A 294 20.23 -37.21 13.58
N ASP A 295 19.01 -37.13 14.12
CA ASP A 295 18.70 -37.61 15.46
C ASP A 295 18.92 -39.14 15.59
N GLN A 296 18.53 -39.92 14.57
CA GLN A 296 18.81 -41.37 14.53
C GLN A 296 20.30 -41.68 14.44
N GLN A 297 21.07 -40.89 13.68
CA GLN A 297 22.51 -41.05 13.55
C GLN A 297 23.22 -40.75 14.88
N ASP A 298 22.76 -39.73 15.62
CA ASP A 298 23.32 -39.38 16.92
C ASP A 298 22.96 -40.41 18.01
N GLN A 299 21.71 -40.92 18.00
CA GLN A 299 21.31 -42.03 18.89
C GLN A 299 22.12 -43.31 18.64
N ASN A 300 22.38 -43.68 17.39
CA ASN A 300 23.23 -44.85 17.06
C ASN A 300 24.71 -44.65 17.46
N ARG A 301 25.22 -43.41 17.39
CA ARG A 301 26.57 -43.08 17.88
C ARG A 301 26.65 -43.13 19.42
N GLY A 302 25.61 -42.68 20.11
CA GLY A 302 25.50 -42.78 21.57
C GLY A 302 25.41 -44.22 22.09
N GLN A 303 24.69 -45.10 21.39
CA GLN A 303 24.55 -46.51 21.79
C GLN A 303 25.78 -47.38 21.48
N SER A 304 26.64 -46.95 20.54
CA SER A 304 27.89 -47.63 20.19
C SER A 304 29.03 -47.34 21.18
N LYS A 305 28.96 -46.23 21.94
CA LYS A 305 29.95 -45.85 22.96
C LYS A 305 29.68 -46.43 24.35
N SER A 306 28.47 -46.92 24.65
CA SER A 306 28.15 -47.53 25.95
C SER A 306 28.40 -49.04 26.04
N ARG A 307 28.88 -49.68 24.96
CA ARG A 307 29.13 -51.13 24.92
C ARG A 307 30.60 -51.54 24.82
N SER A 308 31.54 -50.61 24.83
CA SER A 308 32.98 -50.90 24.68
C SER A 308 33.83 -50.57 25.91
N GLU A 309 33.27 -50.50 27.11
CA GLU A 309 34.07 -50.15 28.30
C GLU A 309 33.58 -50.80 29.62
N THR A 310 33.20 -52.08 29.59
CA THR A 310 33.14 -52.88 30.84
C THR A 310 33.28 -54.38 30.58
N ARG A 311 34.38 -54.85 29.99
CA ARG A 311 34.80 -56.27 30.08
C ARG A 311 36.32 -56.40 30.06
N ARG A 312 36.95 -56.05 31.19
CA ARG A 312 38.20 -56.67 31.65
C ARG A 312 37.98 -57.06 33.10
N ASP A 313 38.38 -58.30 33.40
CA ASP A 313 38.29 -59.01 34.67
C ASP A 313 36.90 -59.35 35.22
N SER A 314 36.48 -60.59 34.95
CA SER A 314 36.11 -61.54 36.02
C SER A 314 36.11 -62.94 35.40
N ASP A 315 37.26 -63.59 35.51
CA ASP A 315 37.39 -65.04 35.50
C ASP A 315 36.56 -65.60 36.68
N SER A 316 35.57 -66.44 36.38
CA SER A 316 35.04 -67.51 37.23
C SER A 316 33.66 -67.96 36.75
N GLY A 317 33.59 -69.16 36.17
CA GLY A 317 32.43 -70.03 36.35
C GLY A 317 31.55 -70.33 35.12
N ALA A 318 32.03 -71.22 34.26
CA ALA A 318 31.31 -72.44 33.81
C ALA A 318 29.97 -72.34 32.99
N PRO A 319 29.58 -73.41 32.25
CA PRO A 319 29.30 -73.29 30.81
C PRO A 319 28.03 -74.04 30.33
N ALA A 320 27.11 -73.43 29.55
CA ALA A 320 26.04 -74.20 28.86
C ALA A 320 25.21 -73.40 27.82
N GLY A 321 25.78 -72.93 26.71
CA GLY A 321 24.94 -72.22 25.71
C GLY A 321 25.43 -72.09 24.27
N GLY A 322 26.64 -72.54 23.93
CA GLY A 322 27.21 -72.32 22.60
C GLY A 322 26.93 -73.40 21.55
N LEU A 323 26.70 -74.65 21.98
CA LEU A 323 26.61 -75.81 21.07
C LEU A 323 25.28 -75.89 20.30
N PHE A 324 24.15 -75.57 20.94
CA PHE A 324 22.84 -75.63 20.30
C PHE A 324 22.67 -74.60 19.18
N ARG A 325 23.34 -73.45 19.29
CA ARG A 325 23.27 -72.38 18.28
C ARG A 325 24.05 -72.75 17.00
N ASN A 326 25.15 -73.49 17.13
CA ASN A 326 25.89 -74.01 15.97
C ASN A 326 25.16 -75.18 15.30
N LEU A 327 24.47 -76.04 16.05
CA LEU A 327 23.64 -77.10 15.46
C LEU A 327 22.41 -76.57 14.74
N GLN A 328 21.81 -75.48 15.23
CA GLN A 328 20.68 -74.83 14.56
C GLN A 328 21.09 -74.25 13.20
N ARG A 329 22.31 -73.70 13.10
CA ARG A 329 22.86 -73.17 11.85
C ARG A 329 23.18 -74.28 10.84
N LEU A 330 23.73 -75.40 11.30
CA LEU A 330 23.98 -76.59 10.46
C LEU A 330 22.70 -77.25 9.96
N ARG A 331 21.61 -77.22 10.74
CA ARG A 331 20.29 -77.69 10.31
C ARG A 331 19.73 -76.84 9.17
N GLU A 332 19.89 -75.51 9.23
CA GLU A 332 19.37 -74.61 8.21
C GLU A 332 20.16 -74.71 6.89
N GLU A 333 21.44 -75.09 6.93
CA GLU A 333 22.30 -75.23 5.75
C GLU A 333 22.09 -76.55 4.99
N ILE A 334 21.56 -77.61 5.63
CA ILE A 334 21.35 -78.93 4.99
C ILE A 334 20.01 -79.01 4.23
N TYR A 335 19.05 -78.11 4.49
CA TYR A 335 17.73 -78.11 3.83
C TYR A 335 17.62 -77.10 2.68
N LEU A 336 18.74 -76.58 2.18
CA LEU A 336 18.79 -75.54 1.13
C LEU A 336 19.53 -75.97 -0.15
N GLU A 337 19.64 -77.28 -0.39
CA GLU A 337 19.87 -77.87 -1.73
C GLU A 337 18.58 -78.46 -2.29
#